data_AF-A0A4V2QXA8-F1
#
_entry.id   AF-A0A4V2QXA8-F1
#
_cell.length_a   1.000
_cell.length_b   1.000
_cell.length_c   1.000
_cell.angle_alpha   90.00
_cell.angle_beta   90.00
_cell.angle_gamma   90.00
#
_symmetry.space_group_name_H-M   'P 1'
#
loop_
_entity.id
_entity.type
_entity.pdbx_description
1 polymer ?
#
loop_
_entity_poly.entity_id
_entity_poly.type
_entity_poly.pdbx_seq_one_letter_code
_entity_poly.pdbx_strand_id
1 'polypeptide(L)'
;MTAQPLHGSPDDPAEILRALPEQWHEQFLSEYHSALEAAHEVWRFQQLREVLHIWHLRAVAYSNPAFEEAAQAVRENRTDEFVPADHVLPGWADRQ
;
A
#
# COMPACT_ATOMS: atom_id res chain seq x y z
N MET A 1 -2.77 -34.84 13.07
CA MET A 1 -2.65 -33.36 13.08
C MET A 1 -1.64 -32.98 12.03
N THR A 2 -2.06 -32.36 10.93
CA THR A 2 -1.17 -31.83 9.89
C THR A 2 -0.99 -30.34 10.14
N ALA A 3 0.22 -29.90 10.48
CA ALA A 3 0.55 -28.48 10.56
C ALA A 3 0.51 -27.91 9.13
N GLN A 4 -0.50 -27.11 8.82
CA GLN A 4 -0.54 -26.34 7.58
C GLN A 4 0.53 -25.26 7.68
N PRO A 5 1.39 -25.09 6.65
CA PRO A 5 2.37 -24.02 6.65
C PRO A 5 1.60 -22.69 6.68
N LEU A 6 1.85 -21.90 7.72
CA LEU A 6 1.44 -20.50 7.76
C LEU A 6 2.10 -19.85 6.55
N HIS A 7 1.31 -19.62 5.50
CA HIS A 7 1.75 -18.73 4.43
C HIS A 7 2.03 -17.40 5.14
N GLY A 8 3.21 -16.81 4.89
CA GLY A 8 3.60 -15.53 5.49
C GLY A 8 2.45 -14.54 5.36
N SER A 9 2.23 -13.74 6.40
CA SER A 9 1.19 -12.72 6.33
C SER A 9 1.46 -11.86 5.10
N PRO A 10 0.44 -11.49 4.28
CA PRO A 10 0.64 -10.54 3.19
C PRO A 10 1.23 -9.20 3.68
N ASP A 11 1.07 -8.91 4.97
CA ASP A 11 1.67 -7.76 5.65
C ASP A 11 3.10 -8.05 6.18
N ASP A 12 3.80 -9.08 5.69
CA ASP A 12 5.20 -9.38 6.06
C ASP A 12 6.13 -8.28 5.50
N PRO A 13 6.88 -7.57 6.36
CA PRO A 13 7.78 -6.49 5.93
C PRO A 13 8.76 -6.92 4.83
N ALA A 14 9.22 -8.18 4.85
CA ALA A 14 10.19 -8.67 3.87
C ALA A 14 9.54 -8.89 2.49
N GLU A 15 8.30 -9.39 2.45
CA GLU A 15 7.55 -9.55 1.20
C GLU A 15 7.15 -8.19 0.62
N ILE A 16 6.77 -7.24 1.48
CA ILE A 16 6.49 -5.85 1.08
C ILE A 16 7.73 -5.23 0.45
N LEU A 17 8.90 -5.31 1.08
CA LEU A 17 10.16 -4.78 0.54
C LEU A 17 10.52 -5.39 -0.81
N ARG A 18 10.29 -6.69 -0.99
CA ARG A 18 10.59 -7.39 -2.24
C ARG A 18 9.69 -6.94 -3.39
N ALA A 19 8.42 -6.65 -3.12
CA ALA A 19 7.44 -6.23 -4.12
C ALA A 19 7.48 -4.71 -4.39
N LEU A 20 7.92 -3.92 -3.42
CA LEU A 20 7.96 -2.47 -3.51
C LEU A 20 9.12 -2.00 -4.41
N PRO A 21 8.94 -0.99 -5.28
CA PRO A 21 10.04 -0.39 -6.03
C PRO A 21 11.08 0.28 -5.12
N GLU A 22 12.36 0.22 -5.50
CA GLU A 22 13.50 0.70 -4.69
C GLU A 22 13.35 2.15 -4.20
N GLN A 23 12.76 3.03 -5.02
CA GLN A 23 12.55 4.44 -4.67
C GLN A 23 11.67 4.66 -3.42
N TRP A 24 10.87 3.66 -3.03
CA TRP A 24 9.98 3.73 -1.87
C TRP A 24 10.52 2.95 -0.66
N HIS A 25 11.64 2.25 -0.80
CA HIS A 25 12.21 1.42 0.29
C HIS A 25 12.60 2.25 1.50
N GLU A 26 13.26 3.40 1.30
CA GLU A 26 13.69 4.26 2.40
C GLU A 26 12.50 4.80 3.20
N GLN A 27 11.43 5.22 2.50
CA GLN A 27 10.23 5.71 3.16
C GLN A 27 9.52 4.59 3.94
N PHE A 28 9.40 3.39 3.35
CA PHE A 28 8.84 2.23 4.03
C PHE A 28 9.61 1.92 5.31
N LEU A 29 10.93 1.83 5.25
CA LEU A 29 11.78 1.52 6.40
C LEU A 29 11.68 2.59 7.49
N SER A 30 11.60 3.87 7.12
CA SER A 30 11.40 4.97 8.07
C SER A 30 10.08 4.86 8.82
N GLU A 31 8.97 4.66 8.10
CA GLU A 31 7.64 4.52 8.70
C GLU A 31 7.52 3.23 9.53
N TYR A 32 8.11 2.13 9.05
CA TYR A 32 8.17 0.86 9.77
C TYR A 32 8.95 0.99 11.09
N HIS A 33 10.16 1.56 11.07
CA HIS A 33 10.94 1.76 12.29
C HIS A 33 10.24 2.69 13.28
N SER A 34 9.63 3.77 12.81
CA SER A 34 8.84 4.67 13.66
C SER A 34 7.68 3.94 14.34
N ALA A 35 6.94 3.13 13.58
CA ALA A 35 5.83 2.33 14.12
C ALA A 35 6.32 1.22 15.07
N LEU A 36 7.48 0.62 14.81
CA LEU A 36 8.09 -0.40 15.67
C LEU A 36 8.55 0.19 17.00
N GLU A 37 9.21 1.35 16.98
CA GLU A 37 9.57 2.12 18.18
C GLU A 37 8.34 2.59 18.97
N ALA A 38 7.22 2.85 18.28
CA ALA A 38 5.96 3.12 18.94
C ALA A 38 5.35 1.83 19.55
N ALA A 39 5.61 0.64 19.01
CA ALA A 39 4.93 -0.61 19.38
C ALA A 39 5.33 -1.22 20.74
N HIS A 40 5.99 -0.46 21.62
CA HIS A 40 6.28 -0.88 23.00
C HIS A 40 5.00 -1.13 23.83
N GLU A 41 3.87 -0.54 23.44
CA GLU A 41 2.56 -0.78 24.05
C GLU A 41 1.69 -1.66 23.14
N VAL A 42 0.98 -2.63 23.72
CA VAL A 42 0.17 -3.62 22.98
C VAL A 42 -0.89 -2.97 22.08
N TRP A 43 -1.45 -1.81 22.45
CA TRP A 43 -2.39 -1.08 21.59
C TRP A 43 -1.70 -0.42 20.38
N ARG A 44 -0.40 -0.09 20.48
CA ARG A 44 0.39 0.51 19.38
C ARG A 44 0.86 -0.54 18.37
N PHE A 45 0.75 -1.82 18.72
CA PHE A 45 0.96 -2.92 17.77
C PHE A 45 -0.06 -2.89 16.61
N GLN A 46 -1.29 -2.42 16.85
CA GLN A 46 -2.26 -2.26 15.76
C GLN A 46 -1.84 -1.17 14.77
N GLN A 47 -1.21 -0.10 15.26
CA GLN A 47 -0.66 0.95 14.41
C GLN A 47 0.44 0.43 13.49
N LEU A 48 1.31 -0.46 14.00
CA LEU A 48 2.28 -1.16 13.17
C LEU A 48 1.61 -2.01 12.09
N ARG A 49 0.55 -2.75 12.44
CA ARG A 49 -0.20 -3.57 11.48
C ARG A 49 -0.88 -2.72 10.40
N GLU A 50 -1.43 -1.56 10.76
CA GLU A 50 -2.01 -0.63 9.80
C GLU A 50 -0.97 -0.09 8.82
N VAL A 51 0.21 0.29 9.31
CA VAL A 51 1.33 0.73 8.47
C VAL A 51 1.72 -0.37 7.50
N LEU A 52 1.92 -1.61 7.97
CA LEU A 52 2.27 -2.73 7.11
C LEU A 52 1.19 -3.02 6.06
N HIS A 53 -0.08 -2.95 6.46
CA HIS A 53 -1.20 -3.18 5.54
C HIS A 53 -1.26 -2.14 4.42
N ILE A 54 -1.10 -0.85 4.76
CA ILE A 54 -1.05 0.24 3.78
C ILE A 54 0.12 0.05 2.81
N TRP A 55 1.29 -0.32 3.33
CA TRP A 55 2.47 -0.54 2.50
C TRP A 55 2.37 -1.78 1.62
N HIS A 56 1.70 -2.84 2.07
CA HIS A 56 1.38 -3.96 1.22
C HIS A 56 0.48 -3.54 0.04
N LEU A 57 -0.58 -2.76 0.29
CA LEU A 57 -1.43 -2.23 -0.79
C LEU A 57 -0.65 -1.35 -1.77
N ARG A 58 0.27 -0.51 -1.27
CA ARG A 58 1.17 0.29 -2.11
C ARG A 58 2.11 -0.58 -2.94
N ALA A 59 2.69 -1.63 -2.36
CA ALA A 59 3.57 -2.55 -3.09
C ALA A 59 2.80 -3.26 -4.21
N VAL A 60 1.57 -3.70 -3.96
CA VAL A 60 0.70 -4.28 -5.00
C VAL A 60 0.38 -3.27 -6.11
N ALA A 61 0.08 -2.02 -5.76
CA ALA A 61 -0.21 -0.98 -6.74
C ALA A 61 1.03 -0.61 -7.56
N TYR A 62 2.15 -0.33 -6.91
CA TYR A 62 3.36 0.22 -7.55
C TYR A 62 4.17 -0.83 -8.30
N SER A 63 4.02 -2.12 -7.97
CA SER A 63 4.62 -3.20 -8.76
C SER A 63 3.88 -3.45 -10.09
N ASN A 64 2.67 -2.91 -10.25
CA ASN A 64 1.93 -3.02 -11.50
C ASN A 64 2.41 -1.97 -12.52
N PRO A 65 2.95 -2.37 -13.69
CA PRO A 65 3.40 -1.41 -14.71
C PRO A 65 2.28 -0.49 -15.21
N ALA A 66 1.03 -0.96 -15.21
CA ALA A 66 -0.12 -0.13 -15.58
C ALA A 66 -0.35 1.04 -14.62
N PHE A 67 0.12 0.93 -13.37
CA PHE A 67 0.05 2.02 -12.40
C PHE A 67 1.01 3.16 -12.77
N GLU A 68 2.25 2.85 -13.15
CA GLU A 68 3.21 3.87 -13.61
C GLU A 68 2.74 4.53 -14.91
N GLU A 69 2.17 3.75 -15.85
CA GLU A 69 1.58 4.28 -17.07
C GLU A 69 0.42 5.24 -16.78
N ALA A 70 -0.49 4.86 -15.88
CA ALA A 70 -1.59 5.72 -15.45
C ALA A 70 -1.07 6.98 -14.73
N ALA A 71 -0.07 6.85 -13.86
CA ALA A 71 0.55 7.98 -13.17
C ALA A 71 1.27 8.93 -14.16
N GLN A 72 1.86 8.41 -15.23
CA GLN A 72 2.40 9.24 -16.32
C GLN A 72 1.31 9.92 -17.12
N ALA A 73 0.22 9.22 -17.49
CA ALA A 73 -0.90 9.82 -18.21
C ALA A 73 -1.48 11.03 -17.44
N VAL A 74 -1.62 10.92 -16.11
CA VAL A 74 -2.02 12.04 -15.25
C VAL A 74 -1.00 13.19 -15.28
N ARG A 75 0.30 12.89 -15.19
CA ARG A 75 1.38 13.91 -15.28
C ARG A 75 1.39 14.63 -16.63
N GLU A 76 1.07 13.92 -17.70
CA GLU A 76 0.95 14.43 -19.07
C GLU A 76 -0.42 15.07 -19.36
N ASN A 77 -1.29 15.16 -18.35
CA ASN A 77 -2.64 15.72 -18.42
C ASN A 77 -3.57 15.00 -19.43
N ARG A 78 -3.26 13.74 -19.77
CA ARG A 78 -4.10 12.80 -20.55
C ARG A 78 -5.24 12.26 -19.67
N THR A 79 -6.09 13.17 -19.22
CA THR A 79 -7.19 12.88 -18.29
C THR A 79 -8.43 12.27 -18.96
N ASP A 80 -8.48 12.31 -20.29
CA ASP A 80 -9.51 11.69 -21.13
C ASP A 80 -9.50 10.16 -21.08
N GLU A 81 -8.38 9.56 -20.66
CA GLU A 81 -8.22 8.11 -20.46
C GLU A 81 -8.88 7.62 -19.16
N PHE A 82 -9.36 8.52 -18.29
CA PHE A 82 -9.93 8.20 -16.98
C PHE A 82 -11.41 8.52 -16.90
N VAL A 83 -12.17 7.64 -16.25
CA VAL A 83 -13.57 7.90 -15.91
C VAL A 83 -13.64 8.50 -14.50
N PRO A 84 -14.33 9.65 -14.32
CA PRO A 84 -14.54 10.23 -13.00
C PRO A 84 -15.18 9.25 -12.03
N ALA A 85 -14.74 9.29 -10.76
CA ALA A 85 -15.26 8.39 -9.74
C ALA A 85 -16.76 8.60 -9.47
N ASP A 86 -17.30 9.81 -9.65
CA ASP A 86 -18.75 10.06 -9.50
C ASP A 86 -19.60 9.33 -10.55
N HIS A 87 -19.05 9.13 -11.75
CA HIS A 87 -19.70 8.43 -12.86
C HIS A 87 -19.76 6.91 -12.63
N VAL A 88 -18.76 6.35 -11.96
CA VAL A 88 -18.67 4.90 -11.72
C VAL A 88 -19.27 4.52 -10.36
N LEU A 89 -19.16 5.40 -9.37
CA LEU A 89 -19.54 5.17 -7.99
C LEU A 89 -20.63 6.17 -7.56
N PRO A 90 -21.90 5.75 -7.52
CA PRO A 90 -23.00 6.61 -7.09
C PRO A 90 -22.76 7.16 -5.67
N GLY A 91 -22.92 8.46 -5.47
CA GLY A 91 -22.75 9.13 -4.18
C GLY A 91 -21.29 9.36 -3.76
N TRP A 92 -20.33 9.24 -4.69
CA TRP A 92 -18.92 9.50 -4.41
C TRP A 92 -18.64 10.98 -4.11
N ALA A 93 -19.30 11.90 -4.82
CA ALA A 93 -19.14 13.34 -4.64
C ALA A 93 -19.51 13.82 -3.22
N ASP A 94 -20.38 13.08 -2.53
CA ASP A 94 -20.86 13.42 -1.18
C ASP A 94 -19.92 12.94 -0.06
N ARG A 95 -18.82 12.24 -0.40
CA ARG A 95 -17.85 11.68 0.56
C ARG A 95 -16.53 12.45 0.66
N GLN A 96 -16.35 13.53 -0.10
CA GLN A 96 -15.14 14.35 -0.09
C GLN A 96 -15.13 15.40 1.02
#